data_AF-A0A124G4G2-F1
#
_entry.id   AF-A0A124G4G2-F1
#
_cell.length_a   1.000
_cell.length_b   1.000
_cell.length_c   1.000
_cell.angle_alpha   90.00
_cell.angle_beta   90.00
_cell.angle_gamma   90.00
#
_symmetry.space_group_name_H-M   'P 1'
#
loop_
_entity.id
_entity.type
_entity.pdbx_description
1 polymer ?
#
loop_
_entity_poly.entity_id
_entity_poly.type
_entity_poly.pdbx_seq_one_letter_code
_entity_poly.pdbx_strand_id
1 'polypeptide(L)'
;MEMADHTTLRLMELLLTAEIVNREESLGIADLTPACREVFSIGRNGSDLKRPFIVSNSLVKRALGIEEAHQFLKSNPFVGFDDFGQRLSVTALDPAARWFLDRGGRDLAASNPVLAFYYEKNGVGGIRYTDAVLQNPRYEDSRAFLQPRIEALKAESEEIRDALGLVAIHAPEEIEESFETFVATSEQREVIRKIHVALK
;
A
#
# COMPACT_ATOMS: atom_id res chain seq x y z
N MET A 1 6.67 -24.07 14.84
CA MET A 1 6.29 -22.77 15.44
C MET A 1 4.89 -22.46 14.94
N GLU A 2 3.97 -22.05 15.82
CA GLU A 2 2.59 -21.79 15.42
C GLU A 2 2.51 -20.52 14.57
N MET A 3 1.88 -20.61 13.39
CA MET A 3 1.68 -19.49 12.48
C MET A 3 0.66 -18.52 13.09
N ALA A 4 0.88 -17.22 12.95
CA ALA A 4 -0.14 -16.26 13.37
C ALA A 4 -1.33 -16.30 12.40
N ASP A 5 -2.51 -15.96 12.91
CA ASP A 5 -3.69 -15.75 12.08
C ASP A 5 -3.45 -14.64 11.04
N HIS A 6 -4.12 -14.75 9.89
CA HIS A 6 -4.01 -13.79 8.79
C HIS A 6 -4.34 -12.36 9.23
N THR A 7 -5.38 -12.19 10.06
CA THR A 7 -5.79 -10.87 10.58
C THR A 7 -4.67 -10.25 11.41
N THR A 8 -4.08 -11.04 12.32
CA THR A 8 -2.96 -10.59 13.16
C THR A 8 -1.75 -10.17 12.31
N LEU A 9 -1.42 -10.95 11.28
CA LEU A 9 -0.33 -10.58 10.37
C LEU A 9 -0.62 -9.29 9.60
N ARG A 10 -1.84 -9.10 9.08
CA ARG A 10 -2.21 -7.87 8.35
C ARG A 10 -2.17 -6.63 9.25
N LEU A 11 -2.60 -6.76 10.50
CA LEU A 11 -2.50 -5.67 11.48
C LEU A 11 -1.04 -5.34 11.82
N MET A 12 -0.20 -6.37 11.99
CA MET A 12 1.23 -6.17 12.24
C MET A 12 1.93 -5.55 11.02
N GLU A 13 1.61 -5.99 9.81
CA GLU A 13 2.10 -5.42 8.56
C GLU A 13 1.83 -3.91 8.50
N LEU A 14 0.58 -3.50 8.80
CA LEU A 14 0.19 -2.09 8.83
C LEU A 14 0.95 -1.30 9.89
N LEU A 15 1.11 -1.84 11.10
CA LEU A 15 1.83 -1.17 12.19
C LEU A 15 3.31 -1.00 11.90
N LEU A 16 3.97 -2.05 11.42
CA LEU A 16 5.37 -1.99 11.03
C LEU A 16 5.57 -1.00 9.88
N THR A 17 4.67 -1.02 8.88
CA THR A 17 4.72 -0.08 7.76
C THR A 17 4.62 1.37 8.24
N ALA A 18 3.65 1.67 9.12
CA ALA A 18 3.48 2.99 9.70
C ALA A 18 4.73 3.45 10.47
N GLU A 19 5.27 2.58 11.32
CA GLU A 19 6.45 2.87 12.14
C GLU A 19 7.70 3.13 11.28
N ILE A 20 7.94 2.30 10.26
CA ILE A 20 9.11 2.43 9.39
C ILE A 20 9.03 3.70 8.53
N VAL A 21 7.87 3.99 7.91
CA VAL A 21 7.70 5.21 7.09
C VAL A 21 7.83 6.49 7.91
N ASN A 22 7.45 6.44 9.20
CA ASN A 22 7.65 7.56 10.11
C ASN A 22 9.13 7.80 10.44
N ARG A 23 9.95 6.74 10.46
CA ARG A 23 11.39 6.82 10.79
C ARG A 23 12.27 7.10 9.58
N GLU A 24 11.91 6.59 8.40
CA GLU A 24 12.73 6.66 7.19
C GLU A 24 12.13 7.69 6.22
N GLU A 25 12.72 8.88 6.18
CA GLU A 25 12.27 9.99 5.32
C GLU A 25 12.42 9.71 3.82
N SER A 26 13.32 8.78 3.46
CA SER A 26 13.53 8.36 2.06
C SER A 26 12.35 7.61 1.47
N LEU A 27 11.45 7.07 2.29
CA LEU A 27 10.27 6.34 1.82
C LEU A 27 9.14 7.32 1.47
N GLY A 28 8.55 7.15 0.29
CA GLY A 28 7.49 8.00 -0.25
C GLY A 28 6.15 7.28 -0.41
N ILE A 29 5.22 7.96 -1.08
CA ILE A 29 3.90 7.38 -1.44
C ILE A 29 4.07 6.13 -2.34
N ALA A 30 5.07 6.16 -3.22
CA ALA A 30 5.38 5.05 -4.13
C ALA A 30 5.75 3.76 -3.39
N ASP A 31 6.27 3.86 -2.16
CA ASP A 31 6.67 2.71 -1.34
C ASP A 31 5.51 2.08 -0.57
N LEU A 32 4.41 2.81 -0.39
CA LEU A 32 3.21 2.27 0.24
C LEU A 32 2.50 1.30 -0.70
N THR A 33 2.04 0.18 -0.18
CA THR A 33 1.15 -0.74 -0.91
C THR A 33 -0.21 -0.08 -1.15
N PRO A 34 -1.00 -0.50 -2.15
CA PRO A 34 -2.34 0.04 -2.40
C PRO A 34 -3.23 0.02 -1.15
N ALA A 35 -3.21 -1.09 -0.40
CA ALA A 35 -3.92 -1.23 0.86
C ALA A 35 -3.49 -0.17 1.89
N CYS A 36 -2.18 0.06 2.04
CA CYS A 36 -1.69 1.09 2.96
C CYS A 36 -2.07 2.51 2.49
N ARG A 37 -1.99 2.79 1.18
CA ARG A 37 -2.42 4.09 0.62
C ARG A 37 -3.89 4.37 0.92
N GLU A 38 -4.75 3.36 0.78
CA GLU A 38 -6.17 3.46 1.10
C GLU A 38 -6.41 3.68 2.60
N VAL A 39 -5.80 2.85 3.46
CA VAL A 39 -5.91 2.97 4.91
C VAL A 39 -5.57 4.39 5.36
N PHE A 40 -4.42 4.91 4.92
CA PHE A 40 -3.95 6.25 5.26
C PHE A 40 -4.57 7.38 4.42
N SER A 41 -5.52 7.05 3.55
CA SER A 41 -6.30 8.02 2.76
C SER A 41 -5.41 8.95 1.91
N ILE A 42 -4.33 8.39 1.36
CA ILE A 42 -3.43 9.08 0.44
C ILE A 42 -4.22 9.52 -0.80
N GLY A 43 -4.04 10.78 -1.23
CA GLY A 43 -4.73 11.35 -2.38
C GLY A 43 -6.10 11.98 -2.10
N ARG A 44 -6.73 11.69 -0.95
CA ARG A 44 -8.04 12.30 -0.59
C ARG A 44 -7.93 13.73 -0.05
N ASN A 45 -6.78 14.10 0.52
CA ASN A 45 -6.57 15.38 1.21
C ASN A 45 -5.30 16.13 0.72
N GLY A 46 -4.94 15.95 -0.55
CA GLY A 46 -3.73 16.49 -1.18
C GLY A 46 -2.74 15.40 -1.64
N SER A 47 -1.70 15.83 -2.36
CA SER A 47 -0.64 14.96 -2.92
C SER A 47 0.43 14.54 -1.92
N ASP A 48 0.41 15.10 -0.71
CA ASP A 48 1.57 15.00 0.20
C ASP A 48 1.41 13.88 1.23
N LEU A 49 2.52 13.20 1.48
CA LEU A 49 2.66 12.16 2.48
C LEU A 49 2.66 12.80 3.89
N LYS A 50 1.47 12.92 4.51
CA LYS A 50 1.31 13.55 5.83
C LYS A 50 1.76 12.62 6.97
N ARG A 51 2.98 12.83 7.45
CA ARG A 51 3.51 12.20 8.66
C ARG A 51 3.06 12.95 9.93
N PRO A 52 2.93 12.27 11.08
CA PRO A 52 3.14 10.84 11.27
C PRO A 52 1.95 9.98 10.83
N PHE A 53 2.24 8.78 10.34
CA PHE A 53 1.31 7.68 10.15
C PHE A 53 0.89 7.13 11.50
N ILE A 54 -0.36 7.39 11.89
CA ILE A 54 -0.94 6.94 13.14
C ILE A 54 -1.94 5.83 12.84
N VAL A 55 -1.80 4.69 13.49
CA VAL A 55 -2.76 3.58 13.39
C VAL A 55 -3.71 3.63 14.58
N SER A 56 -4.97 3.95 14.36
CA SER A 56 -6.02 3.93 15.40
C SER A 56 -7.03 2.81 15.18
N ASN A 57 -7.74 2.38 16.23
CA ASN A 57 -8.85 1.42 16.10
C ASN A 57 -9.90 1.92 15.10
N SER A 58 -10.19 3.23 15.08
CA SER A 58 -11.13 3.83 14.12
C SER A 58 -10.63 3.73 12.67
N LEU A 59 -9.33 3.93 12.43
CA LEU A 59 -8.70 3.77 11.13
C LEU A 59 -8.81 2.33 10.64
N VAL A 60 -8.42 1.39 11.51
CA VAL A 60 -8.42 -0.04 11.21
C VAL A 60 -9.84 -0.56 10.98
N LYS A 61 -10.81 -0.16 11.81
CA LYS A 61 -12.22 -0.50 11.62
C LYS A 61 -12.74 -0.01 10.27
N ARG A 62 -12.41 1.21 9.88
CA ARG A 62 -12.86 1.79 8.60
C ARG A 62 -12.24 1.10 7.39
N ALA A 63 -10.94 0.81 7.44
CA ALA A 63 -10.19 0.36 6.27
C ALA A 63 -10.13 -1.17 6.13
N LEU A 64 -10.13 -1.90 7.26
CA LEU A 64 -10.00 -3.36 7.28
C LEU A 64 -11.24 -4.06 7.83
N GLY A 65 -12.25 -3.31 8.33
CA GLY A 65 -13.46 -3.89 8.92
C GLY A 65 -13.23 -4.58 10.28
N ILE A 66 -12.04 -4.44 10.87
CA ILE A 66 -11.67 -5.11 12.12
C ILE A 66 -12.06 -4.22 13.30
N GLU A 67 -13.00 -4.69 14.12
CA GLU A 67 -13.30 -4.07 15.40
C GLU A 67 -12.27 -4.47 16.46
N GLU A 68 -12.01 -3.56 17.41
CA GLU A 68 -11.13 -3.83 18.56
C GLU A 68 -9.77 -4.43 18.19
N ALA A 69 -9.09 -3.85 17.18
CA ALA A 69 -7.84 -4.35 16.62
C ALA A 69 -6.74 -4.63 17.68
N HIS A 70 -6.73 -3.86 18.77
CA HIS A 70 -5.82 -4.08 19.91
C HIS A 70 -5.97 -5.48 20.53
N GLN A 71 -7.16 -6.10 20.51
CA GLN A 71 -7.39 -7.42 21.09
C GLN A 71 -6.64 -8.54 20.36
N PHE A 72 -6.43 -8.40 19.05
CA PHE A 72 -5.65 -9.34 18.23
C PHE A 72 -4.16 -9.22 18.46
N LEU A 73 -3.70 -8.07 18.98
CA LEU A 73 -2.29 -7.77 19.14
C LEU A 73 -1.81 -7.76 20.59
N LYS A 74 -2.73 -7.83 21.56
CA LYS A 74 -2.44 -7.74 23.01
C LYS A 74 -1.40 -8.75 23.53
N SER A 75 -1.26 -9.90 22.87
CA SER A 75 -0.27 -10.93 23.24
C SER A 75 1.16 -10.57 22.83
N ASN A 76 1.34 -9.51 22.03
CA ASN A 76 2.64 -9.08 21.52
C ASN A 76 3.23 -7.99 22.43
N PRO A 77 4.36 -8.27 23.11
CA PRO A 77 4.92 -7.35 24.11
C PRO A 77 5.50 -6.05 23.51
N PHE A 78 5.67 -6.00 22.20
CA PHE A 78 6.20 -4.87 21.44
C PHE A 78 5.10 -4.03 20.77
N VAL A 79 3.83 -4.32 21.05
CA VAL A 79 2.70 -3.50 20.62
C VAL A 79 2.17 -2.72 21.80
N GLY A 80 2.17 -1.40 21.69
CA GLY A 80 1.55 -0.49 22.64
C GLY A 80 0.11 -0.16 22.21
N PHE A 81 -0.75 0.05 23.19
CA PHE A 81 -2.09 0.58 22.99
C PHE A 81 -2.33 1.76 23.93
N ASP A 82 -2.71 2.90 23.37
CA ASP A 82 -3.16 4.08 24.10
C ASP A 82 -4.70 4.10 24.13
N ASP A 83 -5.27 3.85 25.31
CA ASP A 83 -6.72 3.81 25.54
C ASP A 83 -7.40 5.15 25.25
N PHE A 84 -6.73 6.29 25.51
CA PHE A 84 -7.34 7.60 25.34
C PHE A 84 -7.40 7.97 23.85
N GLY A 85 -6.29 7.81 23.14
CA GLY A 85 -6.21 8.07 21.70
C GLY A 85 -6.81 6.94 20.84
N GLN A 86 -7.07 5.77 21.42
CA GLN A 86 -7.39 4.52 20.72
C GLN A 86 -6.34 4.18 19.64
N ARG A 87 -5.05 4.38 19.98
CA ARG A 87 -3.92 4.27 19.05
C ARG A 87 -3.08 3.04 19.33
N LEU A 88 -2.67 2.38 18.26
CA LEU A 88 -1.71 1.28 18.27
C LEU A 88 -0.34 1.81 17.86
N SER A 89 0.71 1.33 18.53
CA SER A 89 2.09 1.69 18.21
C SER A 89 3.03 0.50 18.37
N VAL A 90 4.17 0.55 17.69
CA VAL A 90 5.24 -0.43 17.87
C VAL A 90 6.26 0.15 18.85
N THR A 91 6.38 -0.44 20.03
CA THR A 91 7.29 0.05 21.09
C THR A 91 8.73 -0.42 20.87
N ALA A 92 8.90 -1.56 20.18
CA ALA A 92 10.21 -2.11 19.83
C ALA A 92 10.18 -2.67 18.40
N LEU A 93 10.72 -1.90 17.45
CA LEU A 93 10.64 -2.20 16.03
C LEU A 93 11.34 -3.51 15.65
N ASP A 94 12.61 -3.69 16.04
CA ASP A 94 13.37 -4.88 15.63
C ASP A 94 12.77 -6.20 16.19
N PRO A 95 12.35 -6.27 17.47
CA PRO A 95 11.62 -7.42 17.98
C PRO A 95 10.30 -7.68 17.26
N ALA A 96 9.54 -6.63 16.94
CA ALA A 96 8.27 -6.74 16.22
C ALA A 96 8.45 -7.27 14.79
N ALA A 97 9.45 -6.74 14.08
CA ALA A 97 9.79 -7.17 12.73
C ALA A 97 10.27 -8.63 12.72
N ARG A 98 11.14 -9.01 13.67
CA ARG A 98 11.55 -10.42 13.81
C ARG A 98 10.36 -11.35 14.06
N TRP A 99 9.49 -10.99 15.00
CA TRP A 99 8.28 -11.75 15.28
C TRP A 99 7.40 -11.91 14.03
N PHE A 100 7.27 -10.86 13.23
CA PHE A 100 6.46 -10.89 12.02
C PHE A 100 6.96 -11.93 11.01
N LEU A 101 8.27 -11.97 10.75
CA LEU A 101 8.86 -12.99 9.88
C LEU A 101 8.69 -14.40 10.44
N ASP A 102 8.98 -14.56 11.74
CA ASP A 102 8.88 -15.83 12.46
C ASP A 102 7.45 -16.41 12.38
N ARG A 103 6.43 -15.55 12.40
CA ARG A 103 5.01 -15.96 12.38
C ARG A 103 4.38 -16.10 10.99
N GLY A 104 5.17 -16.02 9.93
CA GLY A 104 4.69 -16.22 8.56
C GLY A 104 4.48 -14.95 7.75
N GLY A 105 4.90 -13.78 8.23
CA GLY A 105 4.81 -12.51 7.52
C GLY A 105 5.80 -12.35 6.37
N ARG A 106 6.57 -13.38 6.01
CA ARG A 106 7.65 -13.28 5.01
C ARG A 106 7.16 -12.87 3.63
N ASP A 107 6.07 -13.46 3.15
CA ASP A 107 5.52 -13.15 1.82
C ASP A 107 4.94 -11.73 1.79
N LEU A 108 4.25 -11.33 2.87
CA LEU A 108 3.77 -9.97 3.05
C LEU A 108 4.94 -8.96 3.06
N ALA A 109 6.01 -9.26 3.79
CA ALA A 109 7.21 -8.44 3.83
C ALA A 109 7.89 -8.30 2.46
N ALA A 110 7.90 -9.36 1.65
CA ALA A 110 8.45 -9.32 0.29
C ALA A 110 7.58 -8.53 -0.69
N SER A 111 6.27 -8.49 -0.47
CA SER A 111 5.31 -7.74 -1.30
C SER A 111 5.14 -6.26 -0.90
N ASN A 112 5.63 -5.87 0.27
CA ASN A 112 5.48 -4.53 0.83
C ASN A 112 6.82 -3.78 0.77
N PRO A 113 6.98 -2.75 -0.09
CA PRO A 113 8.26 -2.08 -0.29
C PRO A 113 8.86 -1.48 0.99
N VAL A 114 8.03 -0.94 1.89
CA VAL A 114 8.48 -0.39 3.17
C VAL A 114 9.13 -1.48 4.04
N LEU A 115 8.45 -2.63 4.16
CA LEU A 115 8.99 -3.76 4.93
C LEU A 115 10.23 -4.33 4.25
N ALA A 116 10.19 -4.47 2.92
CA ALA A 116 11.31 -4.96 2.15
C ALA A 116 12.56 -4.08 2.30
N PHE A 117 12.40 -2.75 2.28
CA PHE A 117 13.45 -1.79 2.56
C PHE A 117 14.07 -2.02 3.94
N TYR A 118 13.23 -2.13 4.98
CA TYR A 118 13.72 -2.36 6.33
C TYR A 118 14.45 -3.70 6.47
N TYR A 119 13.91 -4.79 5.94
CA TYR A 119 14.52 -6.12 6.05
C TYR A 119 15.81 -6.25 5.24
N GLU A 120 15.88 -5.66 4.04
CA GLU A 120 17.10 -5.61 3.23
C GLU A 120 18.21 -4.84 3.97
N LYS A 121 17.88 -3.66 4.52
CA LYS A 121 18.81 -2.84 5.32
C LYS A 121 19.34 -3.59 6.55
N ASN A 122 18.53 -4.48 7.13
CA ASN A 122 18.90 -5.33 8.26
C ASN A 122 19.53 -6.68 7.87
N GLY A 123 19.81 -6.91 6.57
CA GLY A 123 20.52 -8.10 6.10
C GLY A 123 19.70 -9.39 6.08
N VAL A 124 18.36 -9.31 6.07
CA VAL A 124 17.50 -10.49 5.95
C VAL A 124 17.50 -10.98 4.50
N GLY A 125 18.12 -12.15 4.28
CA GLY A 125 18.19 -12.75 2.96
C GLY A 125 16.81 -13.09 2.38
N GLY A 126 16.66 -12.97 1.06
CA GLY A 126 15.45 -13.36 0.31
C GLY A 126 14.30 -12.35 0.33
N ILE A 127 14.53 -11.14 0.85
CA ILE A 127 13.61 -10.00 0.74
C ILE A 127 14.43 -8.84 0.14
N ARG A 128 13.99 -8.31 -1.00
CA ARG A 128 14.65 -7.20 -1.70
C ARG A 128 13.66 -6.07 -1.95
N TYR A 129 14.04 -4.87 -1.58
CA TYR A 129 13.29 -3.64 -1.82
C TYR A 129 13.01 -3.42 -3.31
N THR A 130 14.02 -3.64 -4.15
CA THR A 130 13.91 -3.47 -5.60
C THR A 130 12.85 -4.39 -6.23
N ASP A 131 12.76 -5.64 -5.77
CA ASP A 131 11.72 -6.57 -6.23
C ASP A 131 10.33 -6.13 -5.78
N ALA A 132 10.20 -5.71 -4.52
CA ALA A 132 8.94 -5.22 -3.96
C ALA A 132 8.42 -3.98 -4.70
N VAL A 133 9.30 -3.01 -4.98
CA VAL A 133 8.96 -1.80 -5.74
C VAL A 133 8.52 -2.14 -7.16
N LEU A 134 9.19 -3.08 -7.83
CA LEU A 134 8.82 -3.50 -9.19
C LEU A 134 7.43 -4.17 -9.25
N GLN A 135 7.02 -4.83 -8.17
CA GLN A 135 5.71 -5.46 -8.07
C GLN A 135 4.62 -4.50 -7.56
N ASN A 136 5.00 -3.41 -6.91
CA ASN A 136 4.06 -2.46 -6.33
C ASN A 136 3.43 -1.57 -7.44
N PRO A 137 2.09 -1.53 -7.57
CA PRO A 137 1.45 -0.64 -8.53
C PRO A 137 1.80 0.84 -8.27
N ARG A 138 2.06 1.58 -9.34
CA ARG A 138 2.37 3.02 -9.28
C ARG A 138 1.19 3.77 -8.68
N TYR A 139 1.48 4.81 -7.90
CA TYR A 139 0.42 5.62 -7.31
C TYR A 139 -0.29 6.47 -8.36
N GLU A 140 0.46 6.91 -9.36
CA GLU A 140 -0.01 7.70 -10.50
C GLU A 140 -1.05 6.95 -11.33
N ASP A 141 -1.01 5.62 -11.28
CA ASP A 141 -1.96 4.73 -11.95
C ASP A 141 -3.20 4.44 -11.09
N SER A 142 -3.28 4.95 -9.86
CA SER A 142 -4.42 4.69 -8.96
C SER A 142 -5.58 5.66 -9.21
N ARG A 143 -6.81 5.22 -8.91
CA ARG A 143 -7.99 6.09 -8.94
C ARG A 143 -7.85 7.28 -7.99
N ALA A 144 -7.21 7.07 -6.83
CA ALA A 144 -6.95 8.10 -5.85
C ALA A 144 -6.12 9.26 -6.41
N PHE A 145 -5.21 8.99 -7.36
CA PHE A 145 -4.42 10.01 -8.05
C PHE A 145 -5.15 10.61 -9.26
N LEU A 146 -5.82 9.77 -10.06
CA LEU A 146 -6.45 10.20 -11.31
C LEU A 146 -7.72 11.03 -11.07
N GLN A 147 -8.56 10.64 -10.12
CA GLN A 147 -9.86 11.28 -9.90
C GLN A 147 -9.74 12.79 -9.62
N PRO A 148 -8.90 13.28 -8.68
CA PRO A 148 -8.80 14.72 -8.43
C PRO A 148 -8.30 15.51 -9.64
N ARG A 149 -7.45 14.90 -10.49
CA ARG A 149 -6.97 15.53 -11.73
C ARG A 149 -8.07 15.64 -12.79
N ILE A 150 -8.88 14.59 -12.92
CA ILE A 150 -10.04 14.60 -13.81
C ILE A 150 -11.05 15.65 -13.36
N GLU A 151 -11.32 15.74 -12.04
CA GLU A 151 -12.19 16.79 -11.47
C GLU A 151 -11.65 18.19 -11.75
N ALA A 152 -10.33 18.41 -11.60
CA ALA A 152 -9.70 19.69 -11.91
C ALA A 152 -9.88 20.06 -13.40
N LEU A 153 -9.67 19.13 -14.32
CA LEU A 153 -9.89 19.36 -15.76
C LEU A 153 -11.35 19.72 -16.08
N LYS A 154 -12.32 19.08 -15.42
CA LYS A 154 -13.74 19.42 -15.57
C LYS A 154 -14.10 20.81 -15.04
N ALA A 155 -13.34 21.32 -14.08
CA ALA A 155 -13.54 22.66 -13.52
C ALA A 155 -12.96 23.76 -14.43
N GLU A 156 -11.99 23.43 -15.30
CA GLU A 156 -11.33 24.41 -16.19
C GLU A 156 -12.18 24.83 -17.39
N SER A 157 -13.05 23.97 -17.92
CA SER A 157 -13.90 24.28 -19.08
C SER A 157 -15.17 23.45 -19.14
N GLU A 158 -16.29 24.09 -19.48
CA GLU A 158 -17.56 23.42 -19.77
C GLU A 158 -17.45 22.47 -20.96
N GLU A 159 -16.71 22.85 -22.02
CA GLU A 159 -16.50 21.99 -23.19
C GLU A 159 -15.76 20.70 -22.83
N ILE A 160 -14.76 20.79 -21.94
CA ILE A 160 -14.01 19.63 -21.45
C ILE A 160 -14.94 18.76 -20.59
N ARG A 161 -15.76 19.37 -19.75
CA ARG A 161 -16.71 18.64 -18.91
C ARG A 161 -17.72 17.86 -19.75
N ASP A 162 -18.29 18.49 -20.77
CA ASP A 162 -19.25 17.86 -21.68
C ASP A 162 -18.60 16.71 -22.45
N ALA A 163 -17.39 16.91 -22.97
CA ALA A 163 -16.63 15.88 -23.67
C ALA A 163 -16.29 14.69 -22.74
N LEU A 164 -15.84 14.96 -21.51
CA LEU A 164 -15.56 13.92 -20.51
C LEU A 164 -16.82 13.18 -20.05
N GLY A 165 -18.00 13.79 -20.18
CA GLY A 165 -19.29 13.13 -19.95
C GLY A 165 -19.62 12.05 -20.98
N LEU A 166 -18.94 12.03 -22.13
CA LEU A 166 -19.15 11.06 -23.21
C LEU A 166 -18.27 9.81 -23.09
N VAL A 167 -17.34 9.76 -22.14
CA VAL A 167 -16.37 8.67 -21.98
C VAL A 167 -16.36 8.13 -20.55
N ALA A 168 -16.08 6.83 -20.41
CA ALA A 168 -15.79 6.20 -19.13
C ALA A 168 -14.28 6.12 -18.95
N ILE A 169 -13.76 6.68 -17.85
CA ILE A 169 -12.35 6.61 -17.51
C ILE A 169 -12.20 5.62 -16.37
N HIS A 170 -11.33 4.63 -16.55
CA HIS A 170 -11.00 3.61 -15.57
C HIS A 170 -9.51 3.71 -15.21
N ALA A 171 -9.20 3.68 -13.92
CA ALA A 171 -7.85 3.42 -13.47
C ALA A 171 -7.47 1.95 -13.78
N PRO A 172 -6.19 1.62 -14.03
CA PRO A 172 -5.73 0.24 -14.20
C PRO A 172 -6.25 -0.75 -13.15
N GLU A 173 -6.35 -0.34 -11.89
CA GLU A 173 -6.87 -1.18 -10.79
C GLU A 173 -8.39 -1.47 -10.87
N GLU A 174 -9.13 -0.75 -11.70
CA GLU A 174 -10.57 -0.93 -11.93
C GLU A 174 -10.86 -1.85 -13.12
N ILE A 175 -9.83 -2.30 -13.84
CA ILE A 175 -9.95 -3.19 -14.99
C ILE A 175 -9.73 -4.63 -14.53
N GLU A 176 -10.78 -5.45 -14.59
CA GLU A 176 -10.72 -6.86 -14.18
C GLU A 176 -9.97 -7.75 -15.20
N GLU A 177 -9.95 -7.35 -16.47
CA GLU A 177 -9.36 -8.12 -17.55
C GLU A 177 -7.85 -7.88 -17.66
N SER A 178 -7.08 -8.97 -17.72
CA SER A 178 -5.64 -8.92 -18.00
C SER A 178 -5.39 -8.99 -19.50
N PHE A 179 -4.39 -8.27 -20.01
CA PHE A 179 -3.92 -8.43 -21.39
C PHE A 179 -3.53 -9.87 -21.76
N GLU A 180 -3.25 -10.72 -20.78
CA GLU A 180 -2.96 -12.15 -21.01
C GLU A 180 -4.17 -12.95 -21.50
N THR A 181 -5.40 -12.49 -21.21
CA THR A 181 -6.63 -13.13 -21.68
C THR A 181 -7.02 -12.66 -23.09
N PHE A 182 -6.38 -11.61 -23.61
CA PHE A 182 -6.65 -11.10 -24.95
C PHE A 182 -6.04 -12.00 -26.02
N VAL A 183 -6.86 -12.36 -27.01
CA VAL A 183 -6.40 -13.03 -28.23
C VAL A 183 -5.72 -11.99 -29.13
N ALA A 184 -4.44 -11.75 -28.87
CA ALA A 184 -3.59 -10.86 -29.65
C ALA A 184 -2.68 -11.64 -30.60
N THR A 185 -2.47 -11.11 -31.81
CA THR A 185 -1.49 -11.65 -32.76
C THR A 185 -0.06 -11.47 -32.24
N SER A 186 0.89 -12.22 -32.80
CA SER A 186 2.30 -12.14 -32.42
C SER A 186 2.89 -10.74 -32.58
N GLU A 187 2.45 -10.02 -33.62
CA GLU A 187 2.87 -8.64 -33.90
C GLU A 187 2.31 -7.66 -32.86
N GLN A 188 1.03 -7.79 -32.51
CA GLN A 188 0.41 -6.97 -31.47
C GLN A 188 1.08 -7.19 -30.10
N ARG A 189 1.41 -8.43 -29.76
CA ARG A 189 2.16 -8.76 -28.53
C ARG A 189 3.54 -8.09 -28.49
N GLU A 190 4.20 -7.98 -29.64
CA GLU A 190 5.50 -7.32 -29.75
C GLU A 190 5.38 -5.80 -29.58
N VAL A 191 4.35 -5.18 -30.14
CA VAL A 191 4.07 -3.75 -29.92
C VAL A 191 3.78 -3.47 -28.45
N ILE A 192 2.94 -4.27 -27.80
CA ILE A 192 2.63 -4.12 -26.36
C ILE A 192 3.90 -4.23 -25.52
N ARG A 193 4.79 -5.20 -25.80
CA ARG A 193 6.08 -5.32 -25.10
C ARG A 193 6.94 -4.08 -25.25
N LYS A 194 7.04 -3.50 -26.46
CA LYS A 194 7.81 -2.27 -26.69
C LYS A 194 7.27 -1.09 -25.89
N ILE A 195 5.95 -0.93 -25.82
CA ILE A 195 5.30 0.10 -25.01
C ILE A 195 5.64 -0.10 -23.52
N HIS A 196 5.55 -1.34 -23.03
CA HIS A 196 5.86 -1.66 -21.63
C HIS A 196 7.32 -1.34 -21.27
N VAL A 197 8.27 -1.60 -22.17
CA VAL A 197 9.68 -1.22 -21.97
C VAL A 197 9.86 0.30 -21.95
N ALA A 198 9.11 1.05 -22.77
CA ALA A 198 9.22 2.51 -22.82
C ALA A 198 8.62 3.23 -21.60
N LEU A 199 7.70 2.59 -20.89
CA LEU A 199 7.04 3.14 -19.69
C LEU A 199 7.80 2.83 -18.38
N LYS A 200 8.77 1.91 -18.42
CA LYS A 200 9.65 1.57 -17.28
C LYS A 200 10.75 2.60 -17.12
#